data_AF-A0A939NTM4-F1
#
_entry.id   AF-A0A939NTM4-F1
#
_cell.length_a   1.000
_cell.length_b   1.000
_cell.length_c   1.000
_cell.angle_alpha   90.00
_cell.angle_beta   90.00
_cell.angle_gamma   90.00
#
_symmetry.space_group_name_H-M   'P 1'
#
loop_
_entity.id
_entity.type
_entity.pdbx_description
1 polymer ?
#
loop_
_entity_poly.entity_id
_entity_poly.type
_entity_poly.pdbx_seq_one_letter_code
_entity_poly.pdbx_strand_id
1 'polypeptide(L)'
;MVTDQTSAHDPLHGYLPKGWSWEEYQQKAESDPQGTILAAKRSMADHVQAMLAFHEMGSQPSTTAQHPPDGAGSGRQQRLRFRLRAGISAAVLPRYRPFRWVALSGDPQDIYKPTRK
;
A
#
# COMPACT_ATOMS: atom_id res chain seq x y z
N MET A 1 -13.61 -0.20 -10.13
CA MET A 1 -12.43 0.46 -9.54
C MET A 1 -11.51 -0.62 -9.01
N VAL A 2 -10.20 -0.51 -9.22
CA VAL A 2 -9.19 -1.45 -8.69
C VAL A 2 -8.15 -0.65 -7.90
N THR A 3 -7.84 -1.08 -6.68
CA THR A 3 -6.84 -0.47 -5.80
C THR A 3 -6.16 -1.54 -4.95
N ASP A 4 -5.03 -1.19 -4.34
CA ASP A 4 -4.27 -2.01 -3.40
C ASP A 4 -4.01 -1.20 -2.11
N GLN A 5 -4.05 -1.88 -0.96
CA GLN A 5 -3.68 -1.34 0.35
C GLN A 5 -2.77 -2.29 1.14
N THR A 6 -2.10 -3.23 0.47
CA THR A 6 -1.13 -4.11 1.12
C THR A 6 0.01 -3.30 1.70
N SER A 7 0.74 -3.83 2.67
CA SER A 7 1.91 -3.13 3.21
C SER A 7 3.13 -3.23 2.26
N ALA A 8 2.94 -3.00 0.96
CA ALA A 8 3.99 -3.11 -0.08
C ALA A 8 5.19 -2.16 0.13
N HIS A 9 5.05 -1.17 1.01
CA HIS A 9 6.13 -0.29 1.46
C HIS A 9 7.17 -1.02 2.33
N ASP A 10 6.79 -2.14 2.97
CA ASP A 10 7.69 -3.05 3.69
C ASP A 10 7.63 -4.45 3.06
N PRO A 11 8.49 -4.75 2.08
CA PRO A 11 8.50 -6.05 1.42
C PRO A 11 8.92 -7.22 2.31
N LEU A 12 9.55 -6.98 3.47
CA LEU A 12 10.00 -8.05 4.35
C LEU A 12 8.90 -8.52 5.29
N HIS A 13 8.07 -7.59 5.80
CA HIS A 13 7.02 -7.90 6.77
C HIS A 13 5.60 -7.65 6.27
N GLY A 14 5.44 -6.91 5.18
CA GLY A 14 4.15 -6.39 4.73
C GLY A 14 3.54 -7.06 3.50
N TYR A 15 4.23 -8.00 2.85
CA TYR A 15 3.76 -8.58 1.58
C TYR A 15 4.09 -10.07 1.44
N LEU A 16 3.08 -10.91 1.70
CA LEU A 16 3.18 -12.37 1.60
C LEU A 16 3.46 -12.81 0.15
N PRO A 17 4.58 -13.50 -0.13
CA PRO A 17 4.87 -13.99 -1.47
C PRO A 17 3.83 -15.01 -1.96
N LYS A 18 3.53 -14.97 -3.27
CA LYS A 18 2.61 -15.90 -3.91
C LYS A 18 3.12 -17.34 -3.76
N GLY A 19 2.23 -18.22 -3.27
CA GLY A 19 2.52 -19.64 -3.11
C GLY A 19 3.21 -20.02 -1.79
N TRP A 20 3.45 -19.06 -0.91
CA TRP A 20 3.94 -19.34 0.46
C TRP A 20 2.76 -19.41 1.43
N SER A 21 2.91 -20.21 2.49
CA SER A 21 2.02 -20.12 3.65
C SER A 21 2.44 -18.96 4.56
N TRP A 22 1.55 -18.57 5.48
CA TRP A 22 1.87 -17.53 6.46
C TRP A 22 3.04 -17.95 7.37
N GLU A 23 3.02 -19.21 7.82
CA GLU A 23 4.06 -19.79 8.69
C GLU A 23 5.41 -19.85 7.98
N GLU A 24 5.43 -20.29 6.72
CA GLU A 24 6.65 -20.30 5.89
C GLU A 24 7.22 -18.89 5.74
N TYR A 25 6.36 -17.91 5.48
CA TYR A 25 6.75 -16.52 5.35
C TYR A 25 7.36 -15.96 6.63
N GLN A 26 6.75 -16.20 7.79
CA GLN A 26 7.29 -15.75 9.07
C GLN A 26 8.67 -16.37 9.35
N GLN A 27 8.82 -17.69 9.13
CA GLN A 27 10.09 -18.37 9.32
C GLN A 27 11.17 -17.86 8.36
N LYS A 28 10.84 -17.69 7.08
CA LYS A 28 11.78 -17.22 6.06
C LYS A 28 12.12 -15.75 6.21
N ALA A 29 11.23 -14.92 6.74
CA ALA A 29 11.54 -13.53 7.06
C ALA A 29 12.69 -13.43 8.09
N GLU A 30 12.80 -14.42 9.00
CA GLU A 30 13.90 -14.51 9.97
C GLU A 30 15.14 -15.20 9.37
N SER A 31 14.95 -16.37 8.72
CA SER A 31 16.07 -17.20 8.27
C SER A 31 16.72 -16.73 6.96
N ASP A 32 15.94 -16.11 6.06
CA ASP A 32 16.38 -15.56 4.78
C ASP A 32 15.63 -14.25 4.43
N PRO A 33 15.97 -13.13 5.10
CA PRO A 33 15.29 -11.86 4.88
C PRO A 33 15.41 -11.36 3.43
N GLN A 34 16.58 -11.54 2.81
CA GLN A 34 16.84 -11.07 1.44
C GLN A 34 16.07 -11.89 0.41
N GLY A 35 16.02 -13.22 0.56
CA GLY A 35 15.18 -14.07 -0.29
C GLY A 35 13.69 -13.75 -0.13
N THR A 36 13.24 -13.46 1.09
CA THR A 36 11.86 -13.05 1.38
C THR A 36 11.50 -11.74 0.67
N ILE A 37 12.36 -10.71 0.77
CA ILE A 37 12.20 -9.43 0.06
C ILE A 37 12.12 -9.65 -1.46
N LEU A 38 12.98 -10.51 -2.01
CA LEU A 38 13.01 -10.79 -3.45
C LEU A 38 11.72 -11.50 -3.91
N ALA A 39 11.26 -12.50 -3.16
CA ALA A 39 10.03 -13.23 -3.43
C ALA A 39 8.78 -12.33 -3.33
N ALA A 40 8.76 -11.44 -2.33
CA ALA A 40 7.70 -10.45 -2.16
C ALA A 40 7.67 -9.48 -3.36
N LYS A 41 8.81 -8.90 -3.75
CA LYS A 41 8.91 -8.01 -4.92
C LYS A 41 8.48 -8.67 -6.23
N ARG A 42 8.81 -9.96 -6.43
CA ARG A 42 8.34 -10.73 -7.59
C ARG A 42 6.82 -10.87 -7.60
N SER A 43 6.24 -11.16 -6.44
CA SER A 43 4.78 -11.29 -6.28
C SER A 43 4.07 -9.95 -6.49
N MET A 44 4.63 -8.85 -5.99
CA MET A 44 4.16 -7.49 -6.26
C MET A 44 4.14 -7.18 -7.76
N ALA A 45 5.17 -7.60 -8.51
CA ALA A 45 5.23 -7.37 -9.96
C ALA A 45 4.08 -8.08 -10.69
N ASP A 46 3.79 -9.34 -10.34
CA ASP A 46 2.67 -10.10 -10.89
C ASP A 46 1.32 -9.44 -10.54
N HIS A 47 1.16 -8.98 -9.29
CA HIS A 47 -0.04 -8.27 -8.86
C HIS A 47 -0.24 -6.98 -9.67
N VAL A 48 0.80 -6.16 -9.83
CA VAL A 48 0.69 -4.92 -10.63
C VAL A 48 0.36 -5.23 -12.09
N GLN A 49 0.89 -6.30 -12.68
CA GLN A 49 0.50 -6.72 -14.03
C GLN A 49 -1.01 -7.02 -14.12
N ALA A 50 -1.59 -7.68 -13.11
CA ALA A 50 -3.03 -7.90 -13.06
C ALA A 50 -3.81 -6.59 -12.96
N MET A 51 -3.36 -5.63 -12.13
CA MET A 51 -3.98 -4.30 -12.03
C MET A 51 -3.94 -3.55 -13.38
N LEU A 52 -2.86 -3.69 -14.15
CA LEU A 52 -2.74 -3.11 -15.49
C LEU A 52 -3.68 -3.79 -16.50
N ALA A 53 -3.84 -5.11 -16.44
CA ALA A 53 -4.82 -5.79 -17.28
C ALA A 53 -6.25 -5.28 -17.01
N PHE A 54 -6.60 -5.07 -15.73
CA PHE A 54 -7.86 -4.42 -15.38
C PHE A 54 -7.96 -2.99 -15.93
N HIS A 55 -6.86 -2.24 -15.99
CA HIS A 55 -6.85 -0.91 -16.60
C HIS A 55 -7.21 -0.96 -18.08
N GLU A 56 -6.58 -1.86 -18.82
CA GLU A 56 -6.77 -2.04 -20.26
C GLU A 56 -8.21 -2.47 -20.60
N MET A 57 -8.87 -3.18 -19.68
CA MET A 57 -10.30 -3.54 -19.77
C MET A 57 -11.27 -2.41 -19.40
N GLY A 58 -10.77 -1.19 -19.18
CA GLY A 58 -11.60 0.00 -18.93
C GLY A 58 -11.84 0.33 -17.45
N SER A 59 -11.21 -0.38 -16.51
CA SER A 59 -11.20 0.09 -15.12
C SER A 59 -10.20 1.23 -14.93
N GLN A 60 -10.43 2.08 -13.93
CA GLN A 60 -9.46 3.06 -13.45
C GLN A 60 -8.71 2.46 -12.25
N PRO A 61 -7.43 2.06 -12.39
CA PRO A 61 -6.59 1.72 -11.27
C PRO A 61 -6.27 3.01 -10.50
N SER A 62 -6.51 3.00 -9.20
CA SER A 62 -6.02 4.02 -8.29
C SER A 62 -5.07 3.34 -7.30
N THR A 63 -3.91 3.93 -7.03
CA THR A 63 -3.05 3.46 -5.94
C THR A 63 -3.29 4.34 -4.73
N THR A 64 -3.81 3.79 -3.65
CA THR A 64 -3.81 4.50 -2.36
C THR A 64 -2.36 4.64 -1.88
N ALA A 65 -1.98 5.83 -1.40
CA ALA A 65 -0.60 6.24 -1.14
C ALA A 65 0.19 5.24 -0.27
N GLN A 66 0.85 4.30 -0.92
CA GLN A 66 1.86 3.41 -0.37
C GLN A 66 2.98 3.41 -1.41
N HIS A 67 4.12 4.00 -1.05
CA HIS A 67 5.24 4.16 -1.97
C HIS A 67 5.81 2.78 -2.32
N PRO A 68 5.84 2.37 -3.60
CA PRO A 68 6.61 1.18 -3.98
C PRO A 68 8.09 1.46 -3.70
N PRO A 69 8.85 0.50 -3.15
CA PRO A 69 10.24 0.71 -2.76
C PRO A 69 11.10 1.17 -3.95
N ASP A 70 11.89 2.21 -3.71
CA ASP A 70 12.93 2.66 -4.65
C ASP A 70 13.97 1.55 -4.83
N GLY A 71 14.18 1.08 -6.06
CA GLY A 71 15.43 0.38 -6.42
C GLY A 71 15.36 -1.10 -6.83
N ALA A 72 14.28 -1.60 -7.45
CA ALA A 72 14.28 -2.99 -7.91
C ALA A 72 13.67 -3.26 -9.29
N GLY A 73 14.18 -2.64 -10.37
CA GLY A 73 14.20 -3.33 -11.66
C GLY A 73 14.20 -2.52 -12.95
N SER A 74 14.61 -3.23 -14.01
CA SER A 74 14.71 -2.89 -15.43
C SER A 74 13.65 -1.91 -15.98
N GLY A 75 13.97 -1.22 -17.08
CA GLY A 75 13.20 -0.09 -17.66
C GLY A 75 11.69 -0.27 -17.88
N ARG A 76 11.15 -1.48 -17.80
CA ARG A 76 9.70 -1.75 -17.79
C ARG A 76 9.03 -1.33 -16.47
N GLN A 77 9.75 -1.38 -15.35
CA GLN A 77 9.29 -0.89 -14.03
C GLN A 77 9.31 0.64 -13.92
N GLN A 78 10.14 1.34 -14.70
CA GLN A 78 10.09 2.81 -14.75
C GLN A 78 8.81 3.32 -15.45
N ARG A 79 8.32 2.59 -16.46
CA ARG A 79 7.00 2.84 -17.08
C ARG A 79 5.83 2.66 -16.10
N LEU A 80 6.03 1.81 -15.07
CA LEU A 80 5.08 1.49 -14.01
C LEU A 80 4.81 2.69 -13.09
N ARG A 81 5.86 3.46 -12.75
CA ARG A 81 5.77 4.69 -11.93
C ARG A 81 4.92 5.78 -12.60
N PHE A 82 4.96 5.85 -13.93
CA PHE A 82 4.28 6.90 -14.68
C PHE A 82 2.78 6.62 -14.90
N ARG A 83 2.35 5.35 -14.88
CA ARG A 83 0.97 4.97 -15.22
C ARG A 83 0.06 4.77 -14.01
N LEU A 84 0.60 4.34 -12.87
CA LEU A 84 -0.14 4.35 -11.62
C LEU A 84 -0.09 5.77 -11.09
N ARG A 85 -1.06 6.59 -11.53
CA ARG A 85 -1.31 7.90 -10.91
C ARG A 85 -1.55 7.61 -9.44
N ALA A 86 -0.56 7.90 -8.59
CA ALA A 86 -0.72 7.86 -7.15
C ALA A 86 -2.04 8.56 -6.85
N GLY A 87 -2.95 7.88 -6.14
CA GLY A 87 -4.25 8.38 -5.70
C GLY A 87 -4.16 9.60 -4.78
N ILE A 88 -3.00 10.22 -4.67
CA ILE A 88 -2.84 11.63 -4.41
C ILE A 88 -3.20 12.37 -5.70
N SER A 89 -4.49 12.36 -6.04
CA SER A 89 -5.01 13.41 -6.93
C SER A 89 -4.56 14.74 -6.34
N ALA A 90 -4.14 15.68 -7.19
CA ALA A 90 -3.68 17.02 -6.86
C ALA A 90 -4.73 17.89 -6.10
N ALA A 91 -5.76 17.27 -5.52
CA ALA A 91 -6.78 17.81 -4.66
C ALA A 91 -6.38 17.90 -3.18
N VAL A 92 -5.21 17.40 -2.76
CA VAL A 92 -4.65 17.75 -1.43
C VAL A 92 -4.05 19.15 -1.50
N LEU A 93 -4.92 20.13 -1.69
CA LEU A 93 -4.65 21.49 -1.25
C LEU A 93 -4.30 21.43 0.25
N PRO A 94 -3.41 22.28 0.78
CA PRO A 94 -2.94 22.28 2.18
C PRO A 94 -4.03 22.30 3.28
N ARG A 95 -5.31 22.40 2.92
CA ARG A 95 -6.44 22.70 3.80
C ARG A 95 -7.15 21.48 4.39
N TYR A 96 -6.98 20.26 3.88
CA TYR A 96 -7.74 19.09 4.36
C TYR A 96 -6.82 17.91 4.70
N ARG A 97 -6.33 17.89 5.95
CA ARG A 97 -5.62 16.75 6.55
C ARG A 97 -6.58 16.01 7.49
N PRO A 98 -6.46 14.69 7.68
CA PRO A 98 -7.29 13.96 8.64
C PRO A 98 -7.02 14.46 10.06
N PHE A 99 -7.89 15.33 10.57
CA PHE A 99 -7.87 15.80 11.96
C PHE A 99 -8.58 14.77 12.84
N ARG A 100 -7.95 14.39 13.94
CA ARG A 100 -8.50 13.49 14.95
C ARG A 100 -8.14 14.04 16.33
N TRP A 101 -8.99 13.79 17.32
CA TRP A 101 -8.76 14.11 18.73
C TRP A 101 -9.24 12.93 19.59
N VAL A 102 -8.83 12.89 20.85
CA VAL A 102 -9.15 11.81 21.79
C VAL A 102 -9.67 12.39 23.11
N ALA A 103 -10.72 11.77 23.67
CA ALA A 103 -11.16 12.05 25.03
C ALA A 103 -10.40 11.16 26.02
N LEU A 104 -9.50 11.75 26.82
CA LEU A 104 -8.67 11.01 27.79
C LEU A 104 -9.45 10.45 28.97
N SER A 105 -10.67 10.93 29.21
CA SER A 105 -11.58 10.42 30.23
C SER A 105 -12.00 8.97 30.00
N GLY A 106 -11.94 8.49 28.75
CA GLY A 106 -12.49 7.20 28.34
C GLY A 106 -14.02 7.16 28.26
N ASP A 107 -14.72 8.26 28.58
CA ASP A 107 -16.18 8.36 28.45
C ASP A 107 -16.56 8.64 26.98
N PRO A 108 -17.32 7.74 26.32
CA PRO A 108 -17.80 7.98 24.96
C PRO A 108 -18.62 9.27 24.82
N GLN A 109 -19.27 9.74 25.89
CA GLN A 109 -20.07 10.97 25.88
C GLN A 109 -19.22 12.21 25.57
N ASP A 110 -17.93 12.21 25.91
CA ASP A 110 -17.05 13.33 25.63
C ASP A 110 -16.88 13.57 24.13
N ILE A 111 -16.92 12.52 23.30
CA ILE A 111 -16.87 12.63 21.84
C ILE A 111 -18.09 13.38 21.27
N TYR A 112 -19.26 13.27 21.91
CA TYR A 112 -20.49 13.91 21.47
C TYR A 112 -20.69 15.31 22.04
N LYS A 113 -19.93 15.68 23.08
CA LYS A 113 -19.99 17.03 23.62
C LYS A 113 -19.53 17.99 22.52
N PRO A 114 -20.35 18.98 22.12
CA PRO A 114 -19.92 19.95 21.13
C PRO A 114 -18.69 20.66 21.69
N THR A 115 -17.59 20.62 20.93
CA THR A 115 -16.45 21.51 21.14
C THR A 115 -16.96 22.93 20.98
N ARG A 116 -17.43 23.54 22.08
CA ARG A 116 -17.83 24.93 22.12
C ARG A 116 -16.58 25.77 21.84
N LYS A 117 -16.70 26.65 20.84
CA LYS A 117 -15.76 27.77 20.65
C LYS A 117 -15.92 28.77 21.79
#